data_AF-A0A842YJ44-F1
#
_entry.id   AF-A0A842YJ44-F1
#
_cell.length_a   1.000
_cell.length_b   1.000
_cell.length_c   1.000
_cell.angle_alpha   90.00
_cell.angle_beta   90.00
_cell.angle_gamma   90.00
#
_symmetry.space_group_name_H-M   'P 1'
#
loop_
_entity.id
_entity.type
_entity.pdbx_description
1 polymer ?
#
loop_
_entity_poly.entity_id
_entity_poly.type
_entity_poly.pdbx_seq_one_letter_code
_entity_poly.pdbx_strand_id
1 'polypeptide(L)'
;MRHALILIAIICSTVALSGCTETSNTLSESAGVPVAEVPEIAHRVSSASGTIDSIEYKGLNLSMNQCLYIFGRAIVMLASNEKGNIPVREYGNPESPDGRLSSAKLTRAEYVDIANRTCTWMDKNGRVPNHVGIRQEGARDLSPDTVLRLFVKVLTEYRSTGKLPETVTVP
;
A
#
# COMPACT_ATOMS: atom_id res chain seq x y z
N MET A 1 -16.06 -30.54 -67.52
CA MET A 1 -15.13 -31.05 -66.47
C MET A 1 -15.00 -29.94 -65.43
N ARG A 2 -15.98 -29.75 -64.54
CA ARG A 2 -16.09 -30.37 -63.20
C ARG A 2 -14.83 -30.19 -62.34
N HIS A 3 -14.71 -29.05 -61.67
CA HIS A 3 -14.07 -28.97 -60.36
C HIS A 3 -14.94 -28.07 -59.46
N ALA A 4 -15.89 -28.71 -58.78
CA ALA A 4 -16.57 -28.14 -57.63
C ALA A 4 -15.76 -28.53 -56.39
N LEU A 5 -15.15 -27.56 -55.72
CA LEU A 5 -14.58 -27.75 -54.39
C LEU A 5 -15.73 -27.95 -53.41
N ILE A 6 -15.73 -29.11 -52.74
CA ILE A 6 -16.63 -29.43 -51.63
C ILE A 6 -16.09 -28.71 -50.39
N LEU A 7 -16.87 -27.74 -49.89
CA LEU A 7 -16.67 -27.11 -48.59
C LEU A 7 -17.06 -28.14 -47.51
N ILE A 8 -16.09 -28.69 -46.77
CA ILE A 8 -16.35 -29.48 -45.57
C ILE A 8 -16.55 -28.49 -44.42
N ALA A 9 -17.80 -28.31 -44.01
CA ALA A 9 -18.16 -27.59 -42.80
C ALA A 9 -17.81 -28.46 -41.57
N ILE A 10 -16.73 -28.12 -40.88
CA ILE A 10 -16.48 -28.62 -39.52
C ILE A 10 -17.32 -27.74 -38.58
N ILE A 11 -18.49 -28.25 -38.20
CA ILE A 11 -19.24 -27.73 -37.06
C ILE A 11 -18.48 -28.21 -35.82
N CYS A 12 -17.56 -27.36 -35.34
CA CYS A 12 -16.96 -27.54 -34.02
C CYS A 12 -17.99 -27.07 -32.99
N SER A 13 -18.72 -28.03 -32.43
CA SER A 13 -19.58 -27.81 -31.27
C SER A 13 -18.70 -27.42 -30.09
N THR A 14 -18.56 -26.13 -29.83
CA THR A 14 -18.02 -25.66 -28.56
C THR A 14 -19.14 -25.75 -27.52
N VAL A 15 -18.96 -26.68 -26.59
CA VAL A 15 -19.67 -26.69 -25.32
C VAL A 15 -19.36 -25.37 -24.64
N ALA A 16 -20.35 -24.47 -24.55
CA ALA A 16 -20.28 -23.31 -23.69
C ALA A 16 -20.37 -23.81 -22.24
N LEU A 17 -19.21 -24.15 -21.66
CA LEU A 17 -19.10 -24.34 -20.22
C LEU A 17 -19.15 -22.95 -19.59
N SER A 18 -20.12 -22.79 -18.69
CA SER A 18 -20.44 -21.62 -17.87
C SER A 18 -19.32 -20.59 -17.79
N GLY A 19 -19.62 -19.37 -18.24
CA GLY A 19 -18.80 -18.20 -17.95
C GLY A 19 -18.65 -18.04 -16.45
N CYS A 20 -17.50 -18.49 -15.92
CA CYS A 20 -16.95 -17.89 -14.74
C CYS A 20 -16.48 -16.51 -15.20
N THR A 21 -17.24 -15.47 -14.87
CA THR A 21 -16.67 -14.14 -14.79
C THR A 21 -15.55 -14.20 -13.76
N GLU A 22 -14.34 -14.48 -14.22
CA GLU A 22 -13.13 -14.04 -13.55
C GLU A 22 -13.23 -12.52 -13.57
N THR A 23 -13.85 -11.93 -12.53
CA THR A 23 -13.59 -10.53 -12.21
C THR A 23 -12.12 -10.49 -11.84
N SER A 24 -11.26 -10.35 -12.86
CA SER A 24 -9.88 -9.94 -12.66
C SER A 24 -9.99 -8.57 -12.00
N ASN A 25 -9.96 -8.58 -10.66
CA ASN A 25 -10.12 -7.41 -9.83
C ASN A 25 -8.80 -6.64 -9.86
N THR A 26 -8.33 -6.32 -11.07
CA THR A 26 -7.06 -5.66 -11.33
C THR A 26 -7.21 -4.20 -10.95
N LEU A 27 -6.30 -3.71 -10.12
CA LEU A 27 -6.27 -2.30 -9.78
C LEU A 27 -5.52 -1.53 -10.88
N SER A 28 -5.89 -0.28 -11.07
CA SER A 28 -5.24 0.64 -12.01
C SER A 28 -4.78 1.87 -11.24
N GLU A 29 -3.63 2.44 -11.65
CA GLU A 29 -3.10 3.67 -11.06
C GLU A 29 -4.14 4.81 -11.10
N SER A 30 -4.92 4.85 -12.19
CA SER A 30 -5.99 5.84 -12.40
C SER A 30 -7.17 5.71 -11.42
N ALA A 31 -7.44 4.50 -10.94
CA ALA A 31 -8.53 4.23 -9.99
C ALA A 31 -8.07 4.38 -8.53
N GLY A 32 -6.77 4.32 -8.27
CA GLY A 32 -6.20 4.30 -6.92
C GLY A 32 -6.38 2.95 -6.22
N VAL A 33 -5.92 2.88 -4.98
CA VAL A 33 -6.01 1.70 -4.11
C VAL A 33 -7.13 1.90 -3.09
N PRO A 34 -8.18 1.06 -3.07
CA PRO A 34 -9.21 1.13 -2.04
C PRO A 34 -8.60 0.96 -0.64
N VAL A 35 -9.00 1.79 0.33
CA VAL A 35 -8.47 1.74 1.71
C VAL A 35 -8.61 0.35 2.35
N ALA A 36 -9.63 -0.41 1.96
CA ALA A 36 -9.88 -1.77 2.44
C ALA A 36 -8.85 -2.81 2.00
N GLU A 37 -8.14 -2.57 0.88
CA GLU A 37 -7.13 -3.48 0.32
C GLU A 37 -5.74 -3.22 0.92
N VAL A 38 -5.51 -2.01 1.43
CA VAL A 38 -4.20 -1.57 1.94
C VAL A 38 -3.63 -2.46 3.06
N PRO A 39 -4.41 -2.97 4.03
CA PRO A 39 -3.87 -3.89 5.04
C PRO A 39 -3.27 -5.17 4.46
N GLU A 40 -3.79 -5.68 3.33
CA GLU A 40 -3.22 -6.84 2.64
C GLU A 40 -1.92 -6.48 1.93
N ILE A 41 -1.82 -5.29 1.32
CA ILE A 41 -0.57 -4.81 0.71
C ILE A 41 0.52 -4.65 1.78
N ALA A 42 0.18 -4.07 2.94
CA ALA A 42 1.10 -3.97 4.07
C ALA A 42 1.55 -5.34 4.57
N HIS A 43 0.63 -6.31 4.65
CA HIS A 43 0.98 -7.68 5.02
C HIS A 43 1.98 -8.32 4.03
N ARG A 44 1.79 -8.12 2.73
CA ARG A 44 2.75 -8.60 1.70
C ARG A 44 4.13 -8.00 1.89
N VAL A 45 4.21 -6.69 2.10
CA VAL A 45 5.48 -6.01 2.43
C VAL A 45 6.10 -6.60 3.70
N SER A 46 5.31 -6.91 4.74
CA SER A 46 5.81 -7.53 5.98
C SER A 46 6.36 -8.95 5.78
N SER A 47 5.82 -9.69 4.81
CA SER A 47 6.20 -11.09 4.52
C SER A 47 7.32 -11.24 3.50
N ALA A 48 7.66 -10.16 2.80
CA ALA A 48 8.67 -10.18 1.76
C ALA A 48 10.08 -10.15 2.38
N SER A 49 11.02 -10.83 1.72
CA SER A 49 12.37 -11.04 2.22
C SER A 49 13.40 -10.22 1.45
N GLY A 50 14.42 -9.71 2.16
CA GLY A 50 15.50 -8.94 1.56
C GLY A 50 15.15 -7.46 1.36
N THR A 51 15.96 -6.76 0.56
CA THR A 51 15.66 -5.39 0.14
C THR A 51 14.60 -5.42 -0.95
N ILE A 52 13.52 -4.68 -0.75
CA ILE A 52 12.37 -4.65 -1.66
C ILE A 52 12.24 -3.22 -2.18
N ASP A 53 12.36 -3.06 -3.49
CA ASP A 53 12.17 -1.74 -4.13
C ASP A 53 10.68 -1.50 -4.46
N SER A 54 9.95 -2.57 -4.75
CA SER A 54 8.52 -2.52 -5.09
C SER A 54 7.77 -3.82 -4.77
N ILE A 55 6.43 -3.74 -4.68
CA ILE A 55 5.54 -4.88 -4.43
C ILE A 55 4.46 -4.95 -5.50
N GLU A 56 4.21 -6.15 -6.04
CA GLU A 56 3.10 -6.40 -6.95
C GLU A 56 1.83 -6.75 -6.17
N TYR A 57 0.73 -6.08 -6.51
CA TYR A 57 -0.58 -6.33 -5.94
C TYR A 57 -1.69 -6.11 -6.96
N LYS A 58 -2.39 -7.20 -7.32
CA LYS A 58 -3.54 -7.17 -8.24
C LYS A 58 -3.19 -6.45 -9.56
N GLY A 59 -1.99 -6.67 -10.08
CA GLY A 59 -1.51 -6.06 -11.33
C GLY A 59 -0.90 -4.67 -11.20
N LEU A 60 -0.91 -4.04 -10.01
CA LEU A 60 -0.15 -2.82 -9.73
C LEU A 60 1.22 -3.15 -9.17
N ASN A 61 2.26 -2.49 -9.67
CA ASN A 61 3.61 -2.57 -9.12
C ASN A 61 3.89 -1.28 -8.32
N LEU A 62 3.87 -1.36 -6.99
CA LEU A 62 3.96 -0.22 -6.09
C LEU A 62 5.38 -0.09 -5.52
N SER A 63 6.07 1.02 -5.78
CA SER A 63 7.35 1.34 -5.16
C SER A 63 7.22 1.52 -3.65
N MET A 64 8.31 1.37 -2.89
CA MET A 64 8.25 1.58 -1.43
C MET A 64 7.88 3.03 -1.04
N ASN A 65 8.20 4.02 -1.87
CA ASN A 65 7.77 5.41 -1.66
C ASN A 65 6.24 5.55 -1.85
N GLN A 66 5.67 4.90 -2.87
CA GLN A 66 4.21 4.82 -3.04
C GLN A 66 3.56 4.11 -1.85
N CYS A 67 4.12 2.97 -1.42
CA CYS A 67 3.63 2.23 -0.26
C CYS A 67 3.65 3.11 1.01
N LEU A 68 4.72 3.85 1.27
CA LEU A 68 4.81 4.76 2.41
C LEU A 68 3.64 5.76 2.43
N TYR A 69 3.34 6.39 1.29
CA TYR A 69 2.21 7.30 1.16
C TYR A 69 0.86 6.59 1.34
N ILE A 70 0.64 5.48 0.62
CA ILE A 70 -0.61 4.74 0.64
C ILE A 70 -0.91 4.22 2.04
N PHE A 71 0.10 3.71 2.75
CA PHE A 71 -0.04 3.21 4.11
C PHE A 71 -0.35 4.33 5.10
N GLY A 72 0.35 5.47 4.99
CA GLY A 72 0.05 6.65 5.81
C GLY A 72 -1.37 7.16 5.60
N ARG A 73 -1.81 7.32 4.33
CA ARG A 73 -3.16 7.76 4.01
C ARG A 73 -4.22 6.78 4.50
N ALA A 74 -3.97 5.47 4.37
CA ALA A 74 -4.89 4.45 4.88
C ALA A 74 -5.05 4.54 6.39
N ILE A 75 -3.97 4.74 7.15
CA ILE A 75 -4.04 4.90 8.60
C ILE A 75 -4.91 6.12 8.97
N VAL A 76 -4.73 7.26 8.29
CA VAL A 76 -5.52 8.48 8.52
C VAL A 76 -7.01 8.26 8.19
N MET A 77 -7.30 7.63 7.06
CA MET A 77 -8.67 7.32 6.64
C MET A 77 -9.34 6.33 7.61
N LEU A 78 -8.66 5.24 7.97
CA LEU A 78 -9.15 4.26 8.95
C LEU A 78 -9.38 4.90 10.32
N ALA A 79 -8.50 5.81 10.75
CA ALA A 79 -8.67 6.51 12.01
C ALA A 79 -9.92 7.41 12.05
N SER A 80 -10.32 7.92 10.88
CA SER A 80 -11.48 8.79 10.68
C SER A 80 -12.73 8.04 10.20
N ASN A 81 -12.67 6.70 10.09
CA ASN A 81 -13.71 5.85 9.49
C ASN A 81 -14.10 6.23 8.05
N GLU A 82 -13.16 6.82 7.32
CA GLU A 82 -13.34 7.18 5.91
C GLU A 82 -13.16 5.97 5.00
N LYS A 83 -13.94 5.96 3.90
CA LYS A 83 -13.86 4.97 2.83
C LYS A 83 -13.45 5.66 1.54
N GLY A 84 -12.96 4.88 0.59
CA GLY A 84 -12.64 5.36 -0.75
C GLY A 84 -11.29 4.84 -1.22
N ASN A 85 -10.79 5.46 -2.27
CA ASN A 85 -9.56 5.07 -2.93
C ASN A 85 -8.47 6.10 -2.66
N ILE A 86 -7.28 5.60 -2.39
CA ILE A 86 -6.07 6.39 -2.21
C ILE A 86 -5.38 6.48 -3.57
N PRO A 87 -5.08 7.69 -4.09
CA PRO A 87 -4.46 7.83 -5.40
C PRO A 87 -3.05 7.23 -5.40
N VAL A 88 -2.71 6.55 -6.48
CA VAL A 88 -1.32 6.12 -6.75
C VAL A 88 -0.61 7.30 -7.41
N ARG A 89 0.49 7.75 -6.83
CA ARG A 89 1.28 8.90 -7.28
C ARG A 89 2.76 8.60 -7.17
N GLU A 90 3.55 9.22 -8.04
CA GLU A 90 5.01 9.13 -7.95
C GLU A 90 5.56 10.02 -6.84
N TYR A 91 6.51 9.48 -6.08
CA TYR A 91 7.21 10.19 -5.02
C TYR A 91 8.71 9.93 -5.12
N GLY A 92 9.49 11.01 -5.16
CA GLY A 92 10.95 10.95 -5.14
C GLY A 92 11.49 10.43 -3.80
N ASN A 93 12.75 10.02 -3.84
CA ASN A 93 13.53 9.61 -2.66
C ASN A 93 13.77 10.80 -1.70
N PRO A 94 14.03 10.53 -0.41
CA PRO A 94 14.50 11.57 0.51
C PRO A 94 15.87 12.10 0.04
N GLU A 95 16.11 13.39 0.21
CA GLU A 95 17.38 14.02 -0.22
C GLU A 95 18.53 13.69 0.72
N SER A 96 18.25 13.64 2.02
CA SER A 96 19.24 13.38 3.06
C SER A 96 18.54 12.67 4.21
N PRO A 97 18.25 11.35 4.07
CA PRO A 97 17.54 10.60 5.10
C PRO A 97 18.35 10.59 6.41
N ASP A 98 17.67 10.86 7.51
CA ASP A 98 18.21 10.79 8.87
C ASP A 98 17.13 10.18 9.80
N GLY A 99 17.41 10.08 11.08
CA GLY A 99 16.55 9.47 12.07
C GLY A 99 17.29 8.33 12.75
N ARG A 100 17.33 8.40 14.08
CA ARG A 100 18.14 7.51 14.93
C ARG A 100 17.32 6.92 16.06
N LEU A 101 16.01 6.81 15.86
CA LEU A 101 15.15 6.16 16.82
C LEU A 101 15.59 4.70 17.03
N SER A 102 15.77 4.31 18.28
CA SER A 102 16.13 2.94 18.68
C SER A 102 14.99 2.16 19.31
N SER A 103 13.97 2.86 19.81
CA SER A 103 12.64 2.31 20.10
C SER A 103 11.72 3.44 20.53
N ALA A 104 10.43 3.29 20.24
CA ALA A 104 9.39 4.11 20.87
C ALA A 104 8.11 3.30 21.00
N LYS A 105 7.38 3.56 22.08
CA LYS A 105 5.97 3.18 22.19
C LYS A 105 5.13 4.38 21.77
N LEU A 106 4.35 4.20 20.70
CA LEU A 106 3.49 5.23 20.13
C LEU A 106 2.04 4.87 20.39
N THR A 107 1.28 5.82 20.91
CA THR A 107 -0.18 5.74 21.02
C THR A 107 -0.84 5.88 19.65
N ARG A 108 -2.13 5.51 19.57
CA ARG A 108 -2.96 5.74 18.39
C ARG A 108 -2.92 7.17 17.87
N ALA A 109 -3.05 8.15 18.75
CA ALA A 109 -3.00 9.55 18.35
C ALA A 109 -1.65 9.92 17.70
N GLU A 110 -0.54 9.39 18.23
CA GLU A 110 0.80 9.74 17.77
C GLU A 110 1.14 9.11 16.42
N TYR A 111 0.88 7.81 16.21
CA TYR A 111 1.17 7.21 14.90
C TYR A 111 0.23 7.70 13.81
N VAL A 112 -1.03 8.08 14.14
CA VAL A 112 -1.95 8.71 13.18
C VAL A 112 -1.46 10.10 12.81
N ASP A 113 -0.96 10.88 13.77
CA ASP A 113 -0.36 12.18 13.49
C ASP A 113 0.93 12.06 12.64
N ILE A 114 1.79 11.09 12.95
CA ILE A 114 2.97 10.78 12.12
C ILE A 114 2.53 10.47 10.69
N ALA A 115 1.52 9.61 10.50
CA ALA A 115 0.95 9.30 9.19
C ALA A 115 0.47 10.56 8.46
N ASN A 116 -0.31 11.41 9.13
CA ASN A 116 -0.82 12.64 8.54
C ASN A 116 0.30 13.60 8.12
N ARG A 117 1.31 13.80 8.96
CA ARG A 117 2.46 14.67 8.64
C ARG A 117 3.30 14.14 7.49
N THR A 118 3.56 12.83 7.46
CA THR A 118 4.26 12.18 6.34
C THR A 118 3.51 12.41 5.03
N CYS A 119 2.21 12.13 4.98
CA CYS A 119 1.41 12.34 3.78
C CYS A 119 1.35 13.82 3.36
N THR A 120 1.16 14.74 4.32
CA THR A 120 1.13 16.19 4.05
C THR A 120 2.45 16.67 3.45
N TRP A 121 3.59 16.18 3.97
CA TRP A 121 4.90 16.48 3.40
C TRP A 121 5.03 15.97 1.97
N MET A 122 4.66 14.71 1.73
CA MET A 122 4.76 14.07 0.42
C MET A 122 3.85 14.77 -0.60
N ASP A 123 2.62 15.10 -0.23
CA ASP A 123 1.69 15.87 -1.06
C ASP A 123 2.27 17.25 -1.45
N LYS A 124 2.99 17.91 -0.54
CA LYS A 124 3.59 19.23 -0.78
C LYS A 124 4.88 19.19 -1.60
N ASN A 125 5.74 18.20 -1.36
CA ASN A 125 7.12 18.19 -1.87
C ASN A 125 7.36 17.16 -2.98
N GLY A 126 6.37 16.30 -3.28
CA GLY A 126 6.49 15.26 -4.29
C GLY A 126 7.56 14.21 -3.97
N ARG A 127 7.96 14.07 -2.70
CA ARG A 127 9.00 13.14 -2.25
C ARG A 127 8.85 12.76 -0.78
N VAL A 128 9.48 11.66 -0.41
CA VAL A 128 9.56 11.16 0.96
C VAL A 128 10.31 12.15 1.87
N PRO A 129 9.85 12.41 3.11
CA PRO A 129 10.56 13.26 4.06
C PRO A 129 11.91 12.65 4.47
N ASN A 130 12.87 13.48 4.88
CA ASN A 130 14.17 13.02 5.37
C ASN A 130 14.07 12.30 6.73
N HIS A 131 13.14 12.73 7.57
CA HIS A 131 12.82 12.15 8.87
C HIS A 131 11.45 12.66 9.32
N VAL A 132 10.87 12.04 10.34
CA VAL A 132 9.60 12.48 10.93
C VAL A 132 9.73 12.47 12.45
N GLY A 133 9.52 13.64 13.08
CA GLY A 133 9.67 13.74 14.53
C GLY A 133 8.54 13.09 15.31
N ILE A 134 8.85 12.68 16.55
CA ILE A 134 7.89 12.22 17.56
C ILE A 134 7.65 13.38 18.53
N ARG A 135 6.39 13.66 18.87
CA ARG A 135 6.03 14.74 19.82
C ARG A 135 6.09 14.29 21.29
N GLN A 136 7.07 13.46 21.62
CA GLN A 136 7.40 13.05 22.98
C GLN A 136 8.72 13.70 23.37
N GLU A 137 8.83 14.17 24.60
CA GLU A 137 10.06 14.80 25.09
C GLU A 137 11.24 13.81 25.05
N GLY A 138 12.38 14.25 24.50
CA GLY A 138 13.59 13.43 24.38
C GLY A 138 13.54 12.34 23.31
N ALA A 139 12.44 12.18 22.57
CA ALA A 139 12.36 11.23 21.48
C ALA A 139 13.20 11.67 20.28
N ARG A 140 13.86 10.70 19.64
CA ARG A 140 14.58 10.90 18.39
C ARG A 140 13.64 10.80 17.19
N ASP A 141 14.03 11.40 16.08
CA ASP A 141 13.23 11.33 14.86
C ASP A 141 13.25 9.94 14.22
N LEU A 142 12.14 9.62 13.56
CA LEU A 142 11.97 8.40 12.77
C LEU A 142 12.62 8.59 11.39
N SER A 143 13.44 7.64 10.98
CA SER A 143 13.90 7.57 9.59
C SER A 143 12.80 7.12 8.65
N PRO A 144 12.89 7.39 7.33
CA PRO A 144 11.84 7.00 6.37
C PRO A 144 11.52 5.50 6.43
N ASP A 145 12.55 4.65 6.53
CA ASP A 145 12.38 3.21 6.68
C ASP A 145 11.67 2.83 7.98
N THR A 146 11.96 3.56 9.06
CA THR A 146 11.30 3.35 10.36
C THR A 146 9.83 3.76 10.30
N VAL A 147 9.51 4.85 9.59
CA VAL A 147 8.12 5.26 9.33
C VAL A 147 7.39 4.21 8.48
N LEU A 148 8.03 3.68 7.43
CA LEU A 148 7.45 2.60 6.62
C LEU A 148 7.15 1.36 7.48
N ARG A 149 8.12 0.91 8.29
CA ARG A 149 7.94 -0.23 9.21
C ARG A 149 6.85 0.01 10.24
N LEU A 150 6.76 1.23 10.79
CA LEU A 150 5.69 1.65 11.69
C LEU A 150 4.32 1.44 11.03
N PHE A 151 4.14 1.95 9.81
CA PHE A 151 2.85 1.86 9.12
C PHE A 151 2.51 0.42 8.72
N VAL A 152 3.50 -0.34 8.24
CA VAL A 152 3.34 -1.78 7.94
C VAL A 152 2.86 -2.54 9.18
N LYS A 153 3.45 -2.27 10.34
CA LYS A 153 3.06 -2.91 11.60
C LYS A 153 1.63 -2.56 12.00
N VAL A 154 1.28 -1.27 12.01
CA VAL A 154 -0.08 -0.79 12.32
C VAL A 154 -1.12 -1.43 11.41
N LEU A 155 -0.87 -1.48 10.10
CA LEU A 155 -1.81 -2.05 9.13
C LEU A 155 -1.88 -3.58 9.19
N THR A 156 -0.79 -4.26 9.52
CA THR A 156 -0.79 -5.72 9.74
C THR A 156 -1.59 -6.08 11.00
N GLU A 157 -1.47 -5.32 12.08
CA GLU A 157 -2.28 -5.48 13.28
C GLU A 157 -3.77 -5.14 13.02
N TYR A 158 -4.04 -4.11 12.22
CA TYR A 158 -5.40 -3.80 11.76
C TYR A 158 -6.00 -4.96 10.96
N ARG A 159 -5.23 -5.57 10.05
CA ARG A 159 -5.66 -6.72 9.24
C ARG A 159 -6.10 -7.90 10.12
N SER A 160 -5.37 -8.18 11.20
CA SER A 160 -5.66 -9.34 12.06
C SER A 160 -6.80 -9.09 13.04
N THR A 161 -6.98 -7.84 13.51
CA THR A 161 -7.94 -7.51 14.58
C THR A 161 -9.18 -6.75 14.11
N GLY A 162 -9.15 -6.18 12.89
CA GLY A 162 -10.18 -5.29 12.38
C GLY A 162 -10.21 -3.91 13.07
N LYS A 163 -9.21 -3.59 13.90
CA LYS A 163 -9.12 -2.33 14.66
C LYS A 163 -7.71 -1.78 14.62
N LEU A 164 -7.59 -0.45 14.60
CA LEU A 164 -6.28 0.17 14.75
C LEU A 164 -5.76 -0.07 16.18
N PRO A 165 -4.48 -0.45 16.36
CA PRO A 165 -3.96 -0.76 17.68
C PRO A 165 -3.91 0.47 18.59
N GLU A 166 -4.27 0.33 19.86
CA GLU A 166 -4.21 1.46 20.81
C GLU A 166 -2.78 1.97 21.01
N THR A 167 -1.81 1.06 20.95
CA THR A 167 -0.38 1.40 20.99
C THR A 167 0.43 0.47 20.10
N VAL A 168 1.49 0.97 19.50
CA VAL A 168 2.46 0.19 18.71
C VAL A 168 3.87 0.49 19.18
N THR A 169 4.71 -0.54 19.27
CA THR A 169 6.13 -0.39 19.56
C THR A 169 6.93 -0.58 18.28
N VAL A 170 7.75 0.41 17.93
CA VAL A 170 8.79 0.27 16.91
C VAL A 170 10.13 -0.01 17.59
N PRO A 171 10.93 -0.95 17.06
CA PRO A 171 12.32 -1.14 17.48
C PRO A 171 13.23 -0.03 16.95
#